data_AF-A0A7C3SMP0-F1
#
_entry.id   AF-A0A7C3SMP0-F1
#
_cell.length_a   1.000
_cell.length_b   1.000
_cell.length_c   1.000
_cell.angle_alpha   90.00
_cell.angle_beta   90.00
_cell.angle_gamma   90.00
#
_symmetry.space_group_name_H-M   'P 1'
#
loop_
_entity.id
_entity.type
_entity.pdbx_description
1 polymer ?
#
loop_
_entity_poly.entity_id
_entity_poly.type
_entity_poly.pdbx_seq_one_letter_code
_entity_poly.pdbx_strand_id
1 'polypeptide(L)'
;MDKIVYRLAFYKKGLLKYISSIDMLNFMSRALRRSGLPVAYSQGYNPRPLISLGLPCPVGIESKKEWLDISLSYYIEKEDILNKWNKELPKDLQFFDVMESPKSSLINDTYGINYELEVFVVDEISFLEDIERFKKSNEVYILVRRGEKIKEIDLKRHIYNMKIEKRDNKYN
;
A
#
# COMPACT_ATOMS: atom_id res chain seq x y z
N MET A 1 -4.12 30.41 4.40
CA MET A 1 -2.81 29.84 4.08
C MET A 1 -3.05 28.57 3.29
N ASP A 2 -2.38 28.43 2.16
CA ASP A 2 -2.44 27.21 1.36
C ASP A 2 -1.75 26.08 2.13
N LYS A 3 -2.43 24.92 2.16
CA LYS A 3 -1.92 23.72 2.82
C LYS A 3 -0.92 23.05 1.88
N ILE A 4 0.15 22.50 2.43
CA ILE A 4 1.13 21.73 1.66
C ILE A 4 0.83 20.26 1.88
N VAL A 5 0.68 19.51 0.78
CA VAL A 5 0.38 18.08 0.83
C VAL A 5 1.67 17.31 0.64
N TYR A 6 1.96 16.41 1.57
CA TYR A 6 3.09 15.49 1.49
C TYR A 6 2.56 14.08 1.27
N ARG A 7 3.22 13.34 0.39
CA ARG A 7 2.99 11.92 0.14
C ARG A 7 4.12 11.12 0.75
N LEU A 8 3.77 10.18 1.63
CA LEU A 8 4.72 9.40 2.39
C LEU A 8 4.55 7.92 2.10
N ALA A 9 5.67 7.20 2.06
CA ALA A 9 5.66 5.75 2.00
C ALA A 9 5.94 5.15 3.38
N PHE A 10 5.20 4.10 3.72
CA PHE A 10 5.39 3.33 4.94
C PHE A 10 5.36 1.82 4.66
N TYR A 11 5.86 1.04 5.60
CA TYR A 11 5.68 -0.41 5.62
C TYR A 11 4.84 -0.81 6.82
N LYS A 12 4.20 -1.98 6.75
CA LYS A 12 3.42 -2.57 7.83
C LYS A 12 3.74 -4.06 7.95
N LYS A 13 4.29 -4.47 9.09
CA LYS A 13 4.80 -5.83 9.31
C LYS A 13 4.30 -6.43 10.62
N GLY A 14 4.58 -7.72 10.81
CA GLY A 14 4.27 -8.46 12.03
C GLY A 14 2.78 -8.48 12.31
N LEU A 15 2.42 -8.29 13.59
CA LEU A 15 1.02 -8.33 14.03
C LEU A 15 0.18 -7.19 13.46
N LEU A 16 0.78 -6.10 12.96
CA LEU A 16 0.05 -4.98 12.39
C LEU A 16 -0.68 -5.35 11.08
N LYS A 17 -0.28 -6.46 10.43
CA LYS A 17 -0.99 -6.97 9.24
C LYS A 17 -2.46 -7.32 9.53
N TYR A 18 -2.81 -7.58 10.79
CA TYR A 18 -4.18 -7.91 11.19
C TYR A 18 -5.05 -6.68 11.50
N ILE A 19 -4.49 -5.48 11.46
CA ILE A 19 -5.24 -4.23 11.69
C ILE A 19 -5.95 -3.81 10.41
N SER A 20 -7.23 -3.43 10.54
CA SER A 20 -8.03 -2.91 9.43
C SER A 20 -7.47 -1.58 8.91
N SER A 21 -7.77 -1.22 7.66
CA SER A 21 -7.32 0.07 7.11
C SER A 21 -7.88 1.27 7.88
N ILE A 22 -9.10 1.17 8.42
CA ILE A 22 -9.76 2.20 9.22
C ILE A 22 -9.04 2.37 10.57
N ASP A 23 -8.75 1.27 11.26
CA ASP A 23 -8.03 1.30 12.53
C ASP A 23 -6.59 1.79 12.34
N MET A 24 -5.98 1.43 11.21
CA MET A 24 -4.66 1.90 10.84
C MET A 24 -4.63 3.41 10.61
N LEU A 25 -5.61 3.94 9.86
CA LEU A 25 -5.78 5.38 9.66
C LEU A 25 -5.99 6.11 11.00
N ASN A 26 -6.83 5.57 11.88
CA ASN A 26 -7.07 6.13 13.21
C ASN A 26 -5.80 6.13 14.07
N PHE A 27 -5.04 5.03 14.05
CA PHE A 27 -3.77 4.91 14.75
C PHE A 27 -2.74 5.93 14.24
N MET A 28 -2.54 5.99 12.92
CA MET A 28 -1.60 6.92 12.29
C MET A 28 -2.02 8.38 12.52
N SER A 29 -3.33 8.68 12.47
CA SER A 29 -3.85 10.00 12.79
C SER A 29 -3.57 10.40 14.25
N ARG A 30 -3.68 9.47 15.21
CA ARG A 30 -3.30 9.73 16.61
C ARG A 30 -1.80 9.98 16.75
N ALA A 31 -0.96 9.16 16.13
CA ALA A 31 0.49 9.35 16.13
C ALA A 31 0.89 10.68 15.48
N LEU A 32 0.25 11.04 14.36
CA LEU A 32 0.48 12.30 13.66
C LEU A 32 0.17 13.51 14.56
N ARG A 33 -0.91 13.45 15.34
CA ARG A 33 -1.22 14.52 16.32
C ARG A 33 -0.18 14.64 17.44
N ARG A 34 0.43 13.54 17.87
CA ARG A 34 1.46 13.55 18.93
C ARG A 34 2.84 13.97 18.41
N SER A 35 3.09 13.86 17.10
CA SER A 35 4.39 14.15 16.49
C SER A 35 4.85 15.61 16.59
N GLY A 36 3.95 16.54 16.94
CA GLY A 36 4.22 17.98 16.92
C GLY A 36 4.33 18.57 15.52
N LEU A 37 4.00 17.83 14.46
CA LEU A 37 3.88 18.37 13.10
C LEU A 37 2.68 19.34 13.00
N PRO A 38 2.76 20.39 12.17
CA PRO A 38 1.71 21.39 12.02
C PRO A 38 0.56 20.90 11.12
N VAL A 39 -0.08 19.81 11.52
CA VAL A 39 -1.12 19.12 10.75
C VAL A 39 -2.26 20.08 10.41
N ALA A 40 -2.68 20.08 9.14
CA ALA A 40 -3.87 20.80 8.72
C ALA A 40 -5.14 19.99 9.01
N TYR A 41 -6.21 20.70 9.36
CA TYR A 41 -7.49 20.09 9.73
C TYR A 41 -8.59 20.41 8.71
N SER A 42 -9.64 19.59 8.71
CA SER A 42 -10.90 19.88 8.01
C SER A 42 -11.63 21.08 8.63
N GLN A 43 -12.44 21.78 7.83
CA GLN A 43 -13.14 23.02 8.21
C GLN A 43 -14.57 22.79 8.75
N GLY A 44 -14.88 21.58 9.20
CA GLY A 44 -16.22 21.23 9.71
C GLY A 44 -16.34 21.31 11.24
N TYR A 45 -17.54 21.07 11.77
CA TYR A 45 -17.84 21.08 13.21
C TYR A 45 -17.02 20.10 14.06
N ASN A 46 -16.44 19.07 13.44
CA ASN A 46 -15.50 18.15 14.07
C ASN A 46 -14.21 18.10 13.23
N PRO A 47 -13.26 19.03 13.45
CA PRO A 47 -12.02 19.08 12.70
C PRO A 47 -11.24 17.77 12.85
N ARG A 48 -10.92 17.14 11.72
CA ARG A 48 -10.08 15.93 11.68
C ARG A 48 -8.78 16.24 10.96
N PRO A 49 -7.65 15.64 11.38
CA PRO A 49 -6.41 15.66 10.60
C PRO A 49 -6.68 15.29 9.15
N LEU A 50 -6.13 16.07 8.23
CA LEU A 50 -6.19 15.76 6.81
C LEU A 50 -5.13 14.71 6.47
N ILE A 51 -5.58 13.46 6.48
CA ILE A 51 -4.80 12.27 6.14
C ILE A 51 -5.65 11.37 5.23
N SER A 52 -5.07 10.84 4.17
CA SER A 52 -5.73 9.92 3.25
C SER A 52 -4.83 8.77 2.84
N LEU A 53 -5.33 7.55 2.98
CA LEU A 53 -4.68 6.35 2.45
C LEU A 53 -4.89 6.23 0.94
N GLY A 54 -3.94 5.58 0.25
CA GLY A 54 -4.10 5.17 -1.14
C GLY A 54 -4.92 3.89 -1.26
N LEU A 55 -4.27 2.83 -1.74
CA LEU A 55 -4.83 1.48 -1.80
C LEU A 55 -4.24 0.64 -0.67
N PRO A 56 -4.89 0.61 0.52
CA PRO A 56 -4.34 -0.10 1.66
C PRO A 56 -4.32 -1.62 1.40
N CYS A 57 -3.28 -2.28 1.93
CA CYS A 57 -3.13 -3.72 1.83
C CYS A 57 -4.24 -4.44 2.60
N PRO A 58 -4.80 -5.56 2.08
CA PRO A 58 -5.78 -6.37 2.80
C PRO A 58 -5.31 -6.84 4.18
N VAL A 59 -6.28 -7.12 5.06
CA VAL A 59 -6.01 -7.73 6.37
C VAL A 59 -5.33 -9.08 6.19
N GLY A 60 -4.32 -9.36 7.00
CA GLY A 60 -3.53 -10.58 6.96
C GLY A 60 -2.27 -10.48 6.10
N ILE A 61 -2.10 -9.40 5.34
CA ILE A 61 -0.98 -9.20 4.42
C ILE A 61 -0.06 -8.09 4.94
N GLU A 62 1.24 -8.39 4.98
CA GLU A 62 2.28 -7.40 5.25
C GLU A 62 2.55 -6.55 4.00
N SER A 63 2.95 -5.30 4.22
CA SER A 63 3.31 -4.40 3.14
C SER A 63 4.74 -3.89 3.30
N LYS A 64 5.43 -3.77 2.16
CA LYS A 64 6.77 -3.18 2.10
C LYS A 64 6.74 -1.70 1.74
N LYS A 65 5.72 -1.26 1.00
CA LYS A 65 5.55 0.11 0.53
C LYS A 65 4.08 0.41 0.27
N GLU A 66 3.42 1.02 1.24
CA GLU A 66 2.10 1.65 1.11
C GLU A 66 2.26 3.16 1.10
N TRP A 67 1.35 3.85 0.43
CA TRP A 67 1.37 5.31 0.32
C TRP A 67 0.21 5.93 1.10
N LEU A 68 0.47 7.10 1.66
CA LEU A 68 -0.57 8.00 2.17
C LEU A 68 -0.20 9.46 1.95
N ASP A 69 -1.20 10.32 1.97
CA ASP A 69 -1.02 11.76 1.91
C ASP A 69 -1.40 12.38 3.26
N ILE A 70 -0.63 13.38 3.71
CA ILE A 70 -0.97 14.29 4.81
C ILE A 70 -0.95 15.74 4.33
N SER A 71 -1.78 16.59 4.92
CA SER A 71 -1.69 18.04 4.70
C SER A 71 -1.11 18.75 5.93
N LEU A 72 -0.12 19.60 5.72
CA LEU A 72 0.50 20.45 6.74
C LEU A 72 0.16 21.93 6.48
N SER A 73 0.12 22.72 7.55
CA SER A 73 -0.26 24.13 7.52
C SER A 73 0.84 25.04 6.93
N TYR A 74 2.07 24.58 6.93
CA TYR A 74 3.24 25.24 6.34
C TYR A 74 4.32 24.20 6.00
N TYR A 75 5.34 24.65 5.29
CA TYR A 75 6.43 23.80 4.80
C TYR A 75 7.26 23.25 5.97
N ILE A 76 7.50 21.94 5.94
CA ILE A 76 8.42 21.23 6.82
C ILE A 76 9.42 20.47 5.95
N GLU A 77 10.67 20.46 6.37
CA GLU A 77 11.70 19.65 5.73
C GLU A 77 11.33 18.16 5.77
N LYS A 78 11.55 17.47 4.66
CA LYS A 78 11.18 16.05 4.48
C LYS A 78 11.69 15.16 5.61
N GLU A 79 12.97 15.34 5.96
CA GLU A 79 13.65 14.60 7.01
C GLU A 79 13.01 14.84 8.39
N ASP A 80 12.58 16.07 8.67
CA ASP A 80 11.88 16.41 9.92
C ASP A 80 10.51 15.74 10.01
N ILE A 81 9.79 15.60 8.89
CA ILE A 81 8.51 14.89 8.84
C ILE A 81 8.71 13.43 9.25
N LEU A 82 9.68 12.76 8.62
CA LEU A 82 10.01 11.36 8.93
C LEU A 82 10.42 11.22 10.40
N ASN A 83 11.38 12.02 10.85
CA ASN A 83 11.92 11.93 12.20
C ASN A 83 10.89 12.21 13.30
N LYS A 84 10.03 13.21 13.12
CA LYS A 84 9.00 13.55 14.12
C LYS A 84 7.89 12.51 14.17
N TRP A 85 7.42 12.03 13.02
CA TRP A 85 6.31 11.09 13.00
C TRP A 85 6.74 9.67 13.42
N ASN A 86 7.91 9.21 12.96
CA ASN A 86 8.41 7.87 13.28
C ASN A 86 8.66 7.64 14.78
N LYS A 87 9.00 8.69 15.54
CA LYS A 87 9.11 8.63 17.02
C LYS A 87 7.80 8.22 17.70
N GLU A 88 6.66 8.45 17.05
CA GLU A 88 5.33 8.15 17.57
C GLU A 88 4.76 6.80 17.10
N LEU A 89 5.56 6.03 16.36
CA LEU A 89 5.15 4.79 15.70
C LEU A 89 6.03 3.60 16.15
N PRO A 90 5.49 2.37 16.15
CA PRO A 90 6.27 1.17 16.47
C PRO A 90 7.21 0.81 15.32
N LYS A 91 8.27 0.03 15.61
CA LYS A 91 9.23 -0.44 14.60
C LYS A 91 8.60 -1.21 13.42
N ASP A 92 7.45 -1.84 13.63
CA ASP A 92 6.77 -2.62 12.59
C ASP A 92 5.90 -1.75 11.65
N LEU A 93 5.86 -0.44 11.91
CA LEU A 93 5.20 0.58 11.09
C LEU A 93 6.01 1.88 11.11
N GLN A 94 6.77 2.14 10.05
CA GLN A 94 7.56 3.36 9.93
C GLN A 94 7.44 3.93 8.53
N PHE A 95 7.53 5.25 8.43
CA PHE A 95 7.70 5.97 7.18
C PHE A 95 9.18 5.99 6.79
N PHE A 96 9.45 5.86 5.50
CA PHE A 96 10.84 5.80 5.00
C PHE A 96 11.07 6.62 3.72
N ASP A 97 10.02 7.23 3.17
CA ASP A 97 10.08 8.03 1.95
C ASP A 97 9.03 9.13 2.05
N VAL A 98 9.34 10.31 1.52
CA VAL A 98 8.43 11.47 1.52
C VAL A 98 8.72 12.38 0.33
N MET A 99 7.64 12.81 -0.31
CA MET A 99 7.67 13.81 -1.37
C MET A 99 6.57 14.84 -1.15
N GLU A 100 6.73 16.02 -1.74
CA GLU A 100 5.58 16.90 -1.93
C GLU A 100 4.64 16.25 -2.95
N SER A 101 3.35 16.25 -2.66
CA SER A 101 2.35 15.60 -3.50
C SER A 101 2.15 16.38 -4.80
N PRO A 102 2.01 15.71 -5.97
CA PRO A 102 1.80 16.35 -7.28
C PRO A 102 0.42 17.03 -7.46
N LYS A 103 -0.28 17.36 -6.36
CA LYS A 103 -1.66 17.91 -6.28
C LYS A 103 -2.77 16.96 -6.72
N SER A 104 -2.47 15.90 -7.47
CA SER A 104 -3.41 14.82 -7.76
C SER A 104 -3.62 13.91 -6.55
N SER A 105 -4.78 13.26 -6.50
CA SER A 105 -5.07 12.30 -5.44
C SER A 105 -4.21 11.04 -5.62
N LEU A 106 -3.82 10.44 -4.50
CA LEU A 106 -3.02 9.22 -4.51
C LEU A 106 -3.67 8.06 -5.29
N ILE A 107 -5.00 7.97 -5.28
CA ILE A 107 -5.74 6.96 -6.05
C ILE A 107 -5.56 7.21 -7.56
N ASN A 108 -5.64 8.47 -8.01
CA ASN A 108 -5.48 8.80 -9.43
C ASN A 108 -4.05 8.57 -9.93
N ASP A 109 -3.05 8.73 -9.06
CA ASP A 109 -1.65 8.50 -9.41
C ASP A 109 -1.26 7.02 -9.38
N THR A 110 -2.13 6.15 -8.87
CA THR A 110 -1.83 4.72 -8.76
C THR A 110 -2.10 4.00 -10.08
N TYR A 111 -1.04 3.51 -10.72
CA TYR A 111 -1.13 2.75 -11.98
C TYR A 111 -0.99 1.23 -11.81
N GLY A 112 -0.58 0.76 -10.63
CA GLY A 112 -0.34 -0.66 -10.40
C GLY A 112 -0.02 -0.99 -8.95
N ILE A 113 -0.10 -2.27 -8.62
CA ILE A 113 0.23 -2.82 -7.30
C ILE A 113 1.13 -4.03 -7.52
N ASN A 114 2.22 -4.10 -6.75
CA ASN A 114 3.10 -5.27 -6.74
C ASN A 114 2.68 -6.22 -5.63
N TYR A 115 2.51 -7.50 -5.99
CA TYR A 115 2.29 -8.58 -5.06
C TYR A 115 3.51 -9.49 -5.04
N GLU A 116 3.93 -9.89 -3.84
CA GLU A 116 4.92 -10.96 -3.64
C GLU A 116 4.18 -12.13 -3.00
N LEU A 117 4.25 -13.29 -3.66
CA LEU A 117 3.58 -14.51 -3.23
C LEU A 117 4.64 -15.58 -3.00
N GLU A 118 4.62 -16.18 -1.82
CA GLU A 118 5.37 -17.40 -1.55
C GLU A 118 4.40 -18.58 -1.71
N VAL A 119 4.70 -19.48 -2.64
CA VAL A 119 3.85 -20.63 -2.96
C VAL A 119 4.63 -21.92 -2.81
N PHE A 120 3.98 -22.94 -2.26
CA PHE A 120 4.53 -24.29 -2.22
C PHE A 120 4.19 -25.00 -3.53
N VAL A 121 5.22 -25.54 -4.19
CA VAL A 121 5.09 -26.20 -5.48
C VAL A 121 5.49 -27.66 -5.32
N VAL A 122 4.55 -28.57 -5.60
CA VAL A 122 4.77 -30.02 -5.52
C VAL A 122 5.48 -30.53 -6.77
N ASP A 123 5.03 -30.10 -7.94
CA ASP A 123 5.63 -30.40 -9.24
C ASP A 123 6.20 -29.10 -9.84
N GLU A 124 7.50 -28.91 -9.66
CA GLU A 124 8.21 -27.72 -10.13
C GLU A 124 8.19 -27.61 -11.66
N ILE A 125 8.28 -28.74 -12.37
CA ILE A 125 8.32 -28.76 -13.83
C ILE A 125 6.98 -28.29 -14.38
N SER A 126 5.88 -28.94 -13.94
CA SER A 126 4.53 -28.57 -14.38
C SER A 126 4.19 -27.11 -14.06
N PHE A 127 4.58 -26.62 -12.88
CA PHE A 127 4.35 -25.23 -12.49
C PHE A 127 5.08 -24.24 -13.41
N LEU A 128 6.36 -24.48 -13.70
CA LEU A 128 7.13 -23.61 -14.59
C LEU A 128 6.59 -23.65 -16.03
N GLU A 129 6.15 -24.80 -16.51
CA GLU A 129 5.48 -24.93 -17.81
C GLU A 129 4.19 -24.11 -17.88
N ASP A 130 3.35 -24.14 -16.84
CA ASP A 130 2.13 -23.35 -16.76
C ASP A 130 2.40 -21.84 -16.77
N ILE A 131 3.45 -21.39 -16.07
CA ILE A 131 3.89 -19.99 -16.09
C ILE A 131 4.38 -19.60 -17.48
N GLU A 132 5.21 -20.42 -18.12
CA GLU A 132 5.71 -20.11 -19.47
C GLU A 132 4.58 -20.09 -20.50
N ARG A 133 3.59 -20.99 -20.36
CA ARG A 133 2.36 -20.94 -21.14
C ARG A 133 1.63 -19.62 -20.94
N PHE A 134 1.42 -19.18 -19.68
CA PHE A 134 0.79 -17.90 -19.37
C PHE A 134 1.55 -16.70 -19.97
N LYS A 135 2.89 -16.70 -19.89
CA LYS A 135 3.73 -15.63 -20.45
C LYS A 135 3.61 -15.54 -21.98
N LYS A 136 3.62 -16.68 -22.67
CA LYS A 136 3.56 -16.77 -24.14
C LYS A 136 2.16 -16.51 -24.71
N SER A 137 1.11 -16.76 -23.95
CA SER A 137 -0.26 -16.46 -24.37
C SER A 137 -0.50 -14.95 -24.48
N ASN A 138 -1.23 -14.55 -25.53
CA ASN A 138 -1.68 -13.16 -25.72
C ASN A 138 -2.86 -12.80 -24.81
N GLU A 139 -3.77 -13.75 -24.58
CA GLU A 139 -4.98 -13.59 -23.78
C GLU A 139 -5.14 -14.81 -22.87
N VAL A 140 -5.57 -14.58 -21.63
CA VAL A 140 -5.86 -15.65 -20.67
C VAL A 140 -7.08 -15.26 -19.87
N TYR A 141 -8.20 -15.94 -20.11
CA TYR A 141 -9.47 -15.60 -19.49
C TYR A 141 -9.73 -16.38 -18.21
N ILE A 142 -10.26 -15.67 -17.21
CA ILE A 142 -10.87 -16.27 -16.02
C ILE A 142 -12.33 -15.87 -15.89
N LEU A 143 -13.12 -16.73 -15.26
CA LEU A 143 -14.51 -16.45 -14.92
C LEU A 143 -14.59 -16.00 -13.46
N VAL A 144 -14.99 -14.75 -13.25
CA VAL A 144 -15.20 -14.16 -11.93
C VAL A 144 -16.70 -14.08 -11.64
N ARG A 145 -17.14 -14.79 -10.60
CA ARG A 145 -18.52 -14.76 -10.13
C ARG A 145 -18.71 -13.73 -9.02
N ARG A 146 -19.73 -12.88 -9.14
CA ARG A 146 -20.19 -11.95 -8.09
C ARG A 146 -21.71 -12.10 -7.93
N GLY A 147 -22.12 -12.91 -6.95
CA GLY A 147 -23.52 -13.33 -6.80
C GLY A 147 -23.95 -14.21 -7.98
N GLU A 148 -25.04 -13.83 -8.65
CA GLU A 148 -25.55 -14.54 -9.84
C GLU A 148 -24.83 -14.14 -11.14
N LYS A 149 -24.11 -12.99 -11.14
CA LYS A 149 -23.42 -12.50 -12.33
C LYS A 149 -22.06 -13.19 -12.48
N ILE A 150 -21.78 -13.68 -13.69
CA ILE A 150 -20.47 -14.18 -14.09
C ILE A 150 -19.88 -13.19 -15.10
N LYS A 151 -18.63 -12.79 -14.88
CA LYS A 151 -17.88 -11.93 -15.79
C LYS A 151 -16.61 -12.63 -16.22
N GLU A 152 -16.36 -12.62 -17.52
CA GLU A 152 -15.08 -13.05 -18.08
C GLU A 152 -14.08 -11.90 -18.03
N ILE A 153 -12.86 -12.19 -17.57
CA ILE A 153 -11.77 -11.23 -17.41
C ILE A 153 -10.52 -11.78 -18.07
N ASP A 154 -9.99 -11.02 -19.04
CA ASP A 154 -8.67 -11.28 -19.62
C ASP A 154 -7.57 -10.83 -18.64
N LEU A 155 -6.90 -11.79 -18.01
CA LEU A 155 -5.83 -11.56 -17.04
C LEU A 155 -4.62 -10.84 -17.64
N LYS A 156 -4.34 -11.02 -18.94
CA LYS A 156 -3.14 -10.43 -19.57
C LYS A 156 -3.19 -8.91 -19.57
N ARG A 157 -4.39 -8.32 -19.54
CA ARG A 157 -4.59 -6.86 -19.42
C ARG A 157 -4.34 -6.30 -18.02
N HIS A 158 -4.26 -7.17 -17.01
CA HIS A 158 -4.13 -6.78 -15.60
C HIS A 158 -2.78 -7.13 -14.98
N ILE A 159 -1.94 -7.93 -15.66
CA ILE A 159 -0.61 -8.30 -15.20
C ILE A 159 0.44 -7.64 -16.09
N TYR A 160 1.03 -6.56 -15.58
CA TYR A 160 2.07 -5.80 -16.30
C TYR A 160 3.42 -6.52 -16.36
N ASN A 161 3.79 -7.18 -15.27
CA ASN A 161 5.04 -7.91 -15.15
C ASN A 161 4.89 -9.05 -14.12
N MET A 162 5.66 -10.11 -14.30
CA MET A 162 5.74 -11.23 -13.38
C MET A 162 7.17 -11.75 -13.36
N LYS A 163 7.75 -11.88 -12.16
CA LYS A 163 9.03 -12.52 -11.93
C LYS A 163 8.85 -13.72 -11.01
N ILE A 164 9.60 -14.77 -11.27
CA ILE A 164 9.66 -15.95 -10.42
C ILE A 164 11.10 -16.12 -9.94
N GLU A 165 11.24 -16.38 -8.65
CA GLU A 165 12.51 -16.67 -8.02
C GLU A 165 12.35 -17.96 -7.22
N LYS A 166 13.23 -18.93 -7.49
CA LYS A 166 13.35 -20.11 -6.64
C LYS A 166 14.01 -19.70 -5.33
N ARG A 167 13.39 -20.05 -4.22
CA ARG A 167 13.96 -19.91 -2.88
C ARG A 167 14.11 -21.30 -2.28
N ASP A 168 15.19 -21.54 -1.57
CA ASP A 168 15.34 -22.78 -0.80
C ASP A 168 14.21 -22.88 0.24
N ASN A 169 13.75 -24.10 0.47
CA ASN A 169 12.63 -24.34 1.38
C ASN A 169 13.02 -23.88 2.80
N LYS A 170 12.51 -22.72 3.23
CA LYS A 170 12.79 -22.14 4.56
C LYS A 170 12.22 -22.96 5.73
N TYR A 171 11.49 -24.02 5.43
CA TYR A 171 10.81 -24.89 6.40
C TYR A 171 11.38 -26.31 6.46
N ASN A 172 12.58 -26.54 5.91
CA ASN A 172 13.37 -27.74 6.19
C ASN A 172 14.28 -27.52 7.39
#